data_AF-A0A2D7IJN4-F1
#
_entry.id   AF-A0A2D7IJN4-F1
#
_cell.length_a   1.000
_cell.length_b   1.000
_cell.length_c   1.000
_cell.angle_alpha   90.00
_cell.angle_beta   90.00
_cell.angle_gamma   90.00
#
_symmetry.space_group_name_H-M   'P 1'
#
loop_
_entity.id
_entity.type
_entity.pdbx_description
1 polymer ?
#
loop_
_entity_poly.entity_id
_entity_poly.type
_entity_poly.pdbx_seq_one_letter_code
_entity_poly.pdbx_strand_id
1 'polypeptide(L)'
;MKLFKTFFLIIIILFLIYFLSMNNANVDIDLLFKKFNQVSISMVIFGALSLGVLFGYIIAVFSILSTRAQNRNLHNKIKTLTDELNDLRNVAVNETVYENDGIN
;
A
#
# COMPACT_ATOMS: atom_id res chain seq x y z
N MET A 1 12.95 12.03 8.99
CA MET A 1 12.42 13.34 8.51
C MET A 1 12.26 13.31 6.99
N LYS A 2 11.32 14.05 6.40
CA LYS A 2 11.06 14.03 4.94
C LYS A 2 12.33 14.36 4.14
N LEU A 3 13.13 15.32 4.60
CA LEU A 3 14.42 15.72 3.99
C LEU A 3 15.46 14.60 3.97
N PHE A 4 15.58 13.81 5.05
CA PHE A 4 16.53 12.70 5.08
C PHE A 4 16.13 11.60 4.08
N LYS A 5 14.82 11.33 3.93
CA LYS A 5 14.32 10.36 2.95
C LYS A 5 14.62 10.81 1.51
N THR A 6 14.41 12.09 1.20
CA THR A 6 14.69 12.61 -0.15
C THR A 6 16.19 12.65 -0.44
N PHE A 7 17.02 13.03 0.55
CA PHE A 7 18.48 13.04 0.39
C PHE A 7 19.03 11.63 0.14
N PHE A 8 18.55 10.63 0.90
CA PHE A 8 18.95 9.24 0.70
C PHE A 8 18.50 8.71 -0.67
N LEU A 9 17.32 9.09 -1.14
CA LEU A 9 16.83 8.74 -2.48
C LEU A 9 17.73 9.32 -3.59
N ILE A 10 18.19 10.55 -3.44
CA ILE A 10 19.13 11.17 -4.40
C ILE A 10 20.45 10.38 -4.44
N ILE A 11 21.00 9.99 -3.28
CA ILE A 11 22.22 9.17 -3.20
C ILE A 11 22.02 7.84 -3.93
N ILE A 12 20.89 7.17 -3.72
CA ILE A 12 20.56 5.93 -4.43
C ILE A 12 20.52 6.15 -5.94
N ILE A 13 19.90 7.23 -6.41
CA ILE A 13 19.82 7.53 -7.85
C ILE A 13 21.22 7.77 -8.43
N LEU A 14 22.07 8.54 -7.74
CA LEU A 14 23.44 8.78 -8.18
C LEU A 14 24.26 7.48 -8.23
N PHE A 15 24.11 6.63 -7.22
CA PHE A 15 24.75 5.32 -7.20
C PHE A 15 24.25 4.43 -8.35
N LEU A 16 22.94 4.44 -8.64
CA LEU A 16 22.35 3.69 -9.73
C LEU A 16 22.91 4.17 -11.08
N ILE A 17 22.98 5.48 -11.32
CA ILE A 17 23.57 6.04 -12.54
C ILE A 17 25.03 5.63 -12.69
N TYR A 18 25.81 5.72 -11.60
CA TYR A 18 27.21 5.30 -11.59
C TYR A 18 27.36 3.80 -11.91
N PHE A 19 26.52 2.96 -11.30
CA PHE A 19 26.47 1.53 -11.57
C PHE A 19 26.13 1.22 -13.04
N LEU A 20 25.12 1.89 -13.61
CA LEU A 20 24.77 1.72 -15.04
C LEU A 20 25.92 2.16 -15.95
N SER A 21 26.60 3.26 -15.62
CA SER A 21 27.74 3.77 -16.40
C SER A 21 28.92 2.79 -16.40
N MET A 22 29.16 2.10 -15.29
CA MET A 22 30.21 1.07 -15.18
C MET A 22 29.87 -0.20 -15.97
N ASN A 23 28.58 -0.46 -16.22
CA ASN A 23 28.09 -1.67 -16.89
C ASN A 23 27.62 -1.42 -18.33
N ASN A 24 28.30 -0.52 -19.08
CA ASN A 24 27.90 -0.13 -20.44
C ASN A 24 28.57 -0.95 -21.55
N ALA A 25 28.71 -2.27 -21.35
CA ALA A 25 29.16 -3.16 -22.40
C ALA A 25 27.98 -3.64 -23.27
N ASN A 26 28.24 -3.90 -24.54
CA ASN A 26 27.30 -4.55 -25.44
C ASN A 26 27.49 -6.06 -25.34
N VAL A 27 26.42 -6.80 -25.11
CA VAL A 27 26.43 -8.27 -25.06
C VAL A 27 25.23 -8.85 -25.78
N ASP A 28 25.36 -10.12 -26.14
CA ASP A 28 24.26 -10.92 -26.64
C ASP A 28 23.45 -11.49 -25.47
N ILE A 29 22.13 -11.38 -25.56
CA ILE A 29 21.20 -11.73 -24.49
C ILE A 29 20.20 -12.74 -25.02
N ASP A 30 20.17 -13.91 -24.38
CA ASP A 30 19.18 -14.96 -24.60
C ASP A 30 18.05 -14.83 -23.58
N LEU A 31 16.90 -14.31 -23.99
CA LEU A 31 15.68 -14.35 -23.18
C LEU A 31 14.89 -15.62 -23.52
N LEU A 32 14.01 -16.05 -22.60
CA LEU A 32 13.20 -17.28 -22.71
C LEU A 32 12.49 -17.45 -24.05
N PHE A 33 12.09 -16.35 -24.70
CA PHE A 33 11.35 -16.38 -25.96
C PHE A 33 12.01 -15.61 -27.10
N LYS A 34 13.13 -14.92 -26.84
CA LYS A 34 13.75 -14.04 -27.84
C LYS A 34 15.22 -13.78 -27.58
N LYS A 35 16.03 -13.90 -28.62
CA LYS A 35 17.44 -13.53 -28.61
C LYS A 35 17.61 -12.09 -29.07
N PHE A 36 18.53 -11.38 -28.45
CA PHE A 36 18.94 -10.06 -28.88
C PHE A 36 20.45 -9.98 -28.92
N ASN A 37 21.01 -9.51 -30.04
CA ASN A 37 22.45 -9.39 -30.20
C ASN A 37 22.88 -7.93 -30.04
N GLN A 38 24.09 -7.72 -29.52
CA GLN A 38 24.74 -6.42 -29.37
C GLN A 38 23.88 -5.38 -28.63
N VAL A 39 23.26 -5.80 -27.52
CA VAL A 39 22.45 -4.89 -26.69
C VAL A 39 23.28 -4.36 -25.53
N SER A 40 23.13 -3.07 -25.23
CA SER A 40 23.74 -2.44 -24.05
C SER A 40 23.15 -3.05 -22.77
N ILE A 41 24.01 -3.64 -21.93
CA ILE A 41 23.62 -4.21 -20.64
C ILE A 41 22.96 -3.15 -19.76
N SER A 42 23.48 -1.92 -19.74
CA SER A 42 22.91 -0.81 -18.98
C SER A 42 21.43 -0.60 -19.29
N MET A 43 21.03 -0.72 -20.57
CA MET A 43 19.65 -0.55 -20.99
C MET A 43 18.76 -1.71 -20.54
N VAL A 44 19.29 -2.93 -20.55
CA VAL A 44 18.56 -4.12 -20.07
C VAL A 44 18.34 -4.05 -18.57
N ILE A 45 19.38 -3.71 -17.79
CA ILE A 45 19.29 -3.50 -16.35
C ILE A 45 18.27 -2.39 -16.05
N PHE A 46 18.34 -1.26 -16.77
CA PHE A 46 17.41 -0.15 -16.61
C PHE A 46 15.97 -0.57 -16.88
N GLY A 47 15.73 -1.31 -17.98
CA GLY A 47 14.41 -1.80 -18.35
C GLY A 47 13.84 -2.78 -17.33
N ALA A 48 14.63 -3.76 -16.89
CA ALA A 48 14.21 -4.73 -15.88
C ALA A 48 13.88 -4.06 -14.54
N LEU A 49 14.72 -3.11 -14.09
CA LEU A 49 14.49 -2.35 -12.87
C LEU A 49 13.23 -1.48 -12.99
N SER A 50 13.04 -0.80 -14.12
CA SER A 50 11.86 0.03 -14.38
C SER A 50 10.57 -0.79 -14.33
N LEU A 51 10.55 -1.97 -14.96
CA LEU A 51 9.42 -2.89 -14.88
C LEU A 51 9.15 -3.35 -13.45
N GLY A 52 10.21 -3.74 -12.71
CA GLY A 52 10.09 -4.14 -11.31
C GLY A 52 9.48 -3.04 -10.44
N VAL A 53 9.94 -1.80 -10.59
CA VAL A 53 9.40 -0.63 -9.85
C VAL A 53 7.94 -0.38 -10.24
N LEU A 54 7.60 -0.46 -11.53
CA LEU A 54 6.24 -0.24 -12.01
C LEU A 54 5.26 -1.28 -11.44
N PHE A 55 5.61 -2.57 -11.52
CA PHE A 55 4.79 -3.62 -10.92
C PHE A 55 4.71 -3.51 -9.40
N GLY A 56 5.84 -3.22 -8.74
CA GLY A 56 5.86 -2.99 -7.29
C GLY A 56 4.94 -1.85 -6.87
N TYR A 57 4.93 -0.75 -7.63
CA TYR A 57 4.05 0.38 -7.38
C TYR A 57 2.57 0.00 -7.55
N ILE A 58 2.22 -0.72 -8.62
CA ILE A 58 0.86 -1.20 -8.85
C ILE A 58 0.38 -2.05 -7.66
N ILE A 59 1.19 -3.01 -7.22
CA ILE A 59 0.88 -3.86 -6.06
C ILE A 59 0.69 -3.02 -4.79
N ALA A 60 1.57 -2.05 -4.55
CA ALA A 60 1.48 -1.16 -3.40
C ALA A 60 0.19 -0.32 -3.41
N VAL A 61 -0.21 0.20 -4.57
CA VAL A 61 -1.47 0.94 -4.74
C VAL A 61 -2.67 0.07 -4.37
N PHE A 62 -2.75 -1.15 -4.90
CA PHE A 62 -3.83 -2.08 -4.56
C PHE A 62 -3.86 -2.42 -3.07
N SER A 63 -2.69 -2.62 -2.45
CA SER A 63 -2.58 -2.86 -1.01
C SER A 63 -3.12 -1.69 -0.17
N ILE A 64 -2.76 -0.45 -0.54
CA ILE A 64 -3.24 0.76 0.14
C ILE A 64 -4.76 0.92 -0.01
N LEU A 65 -5.31 0.67 -1.20
CA LEU A 65 -6.75 0.73 -1.46
C LEU A 65 -7.52 -0.31 -0.64
N SER A 66 -7.05 -1.56 -0.63
CA SER A 66 -7.64 -2.64 0.19
C SER A 66 -7.60 -2.28 1.68
N THR A 67 -6.48 -1.77 2.16
CA THR A 67 -6.32 -1.35 3.56
C THR A 67 -7.31 -0.23 3.93
N ARG A 68 -7.49 0.78 3.05
CA ARG A 68 -8.47 1.84 3.27
C ARG A 68 -9.91 1.32 3.31
N ALA A 69 -10.25 0.39 2.41
CA ALA A 69 -11.58 -0.22 2.38
C ALA A 69 -11.87 -1.02 3.67
N GLN A 70 -10.91 -1.82 4.13
CA GLN A 70 -11.00 -2.53 5.40
C GLN A 70 -11.17 -1.56 6.57
N ASN A 71 -10.37 -0.50 6.63
CA ASN A 71 -10.44 0.48 7.72
C ASN A 71 -11.83 1.15 7.80
N ARG A 72 -12.42 1.49 6.65
CA ARG A 72 -13.81 2.00 6.59
C ARG A 72 -14.81 0.97 7.09
N ASN A 73 -14.67 -0.29 6.70
CA ASN A 73 -15.56 -1.37 7.16
C ASN A 73 -15.46 -1.60 8.67
N LEU A 74 -14.25 -1.58 9.25
CA LEU A 74 -14.06 -1.68 10.70
C LEU A 74 -14.70 -0.49 11.42
N HIS A 75 -14.52 0.73 10.91
CA HIS A 75 -15.11 1.92 11.51
C HIS A 75 -16.65 1.87 11.52
N ASN A 76 -17.25 1.41 10.40
CA ASN A 76 -18.70 1.22 10.32
C ASN A 76 -19.19 0.17 11.31
N LYS A 77 -18.48 -0.97 11.45
CA LYS A 77 -18.83 -2.00 12.44
C LYS A 77 -18.80 -1.47 13.87
N ILE A 78 -17.74 -0.73 14.23
CA ILE A 78 -17.63 -0.12 15.56
C ILE A 78 -18.81 0.82 15.82
N LYS A 79 -19.16 1.65 14.84
CA LYS A 79 -20.31 2.55 14.95
C LYS A 79 -21.62 1.78 15.17
N THR A 80 -21.92 0.78 14.33
CA THR A 80 -23.13 -0.03 14.46
C THR A 80 -23.21 -0.74 15.82
N LEU A 81 -22.12 -1.36 16.28
CA LEU A 81 -22.06 -2.01 17.60
C LEU A 81 -22.27 -1.01 18.75
N THR A 82 -21.78 0.22 18.60
CA THR A 82 -21.97 1.28 19.59
C THR A 82 -23.43 1.76 19.61
N ASP A 83 -24.05 1.88 18.43
CA ASP A 83 -25.46 2.27 18.30
C ASP A 83 -26.37 1.17 18.89
N GLU A 84 -26.13 -0.11 18.57
CA GLU A 84 -26.85 -1.25 19.15
C GLU A 84 -26.71 -1.33 20.68
N LEU A 85 -25.51 -1.09 21.21
CA LEU A 85 -25.28 -1.06 22.65
C LEU A 85 -26.05 0.09 23.33
N ASN A 86 -26.10 1.26 22.69
CA ASN A 86 -26.85 2.41 23.18
C ASN A 86 -28.36 2.16 23.14
N ASP A 87 -28.86 1.55 22.08
CA ASP A 87 -30.26 1.17 21.94
C ASP A 87 -30.65 0.16 23.02
N LEU A 88 -29.82 -0.85 23.26
CA LEU A 88 -30.04 -1.84 24.30
C LEU A 88 -30.04 -1.23 25.70
N ARG A 89 -29.13 -0.28 25.97
CA ARG A 89 -29.12 0.51 27.21
C ARG A 89 -30.39 1.35 27.34
N ASN A 90 -30.83 1.98 26.26
CA ASN A 90 -32.00 2.85 26.28
C ASN A 90 -33.31 2.07 26.50
N VAL A 91 -33.40 0.86 25.94
CA VAL A 91 -34.52 -0.08 26.20
C VAL A 91 -34.54 -0.50 27.68
N ALA A 92 -33.40 -0.92 28.24
CA ALA A 92 -33.32 -1.32 29.65
C ALA A 92 -33.69 -0.18 30.62
N VAL A 93 -33.32 1.07 30.31
CA VAL A 93 -33.69 2.24 31.14
C VAL A 93 -35.18 2.54 31.06
N ASN A 94 -35.82 2.46 29.88
CA ASN A 94 -37.26 2.68 29.76
C ASN A 94 -38.08 1.65 30.56
N GLU A 95 -37.67 0.38 30.58
CA GLU A 95 -38.34 -0.65 31.39
C GLU A 95 -38.37 -0.29 32.89
N THR A 96 -37.28 0.25 33.44
CA THR A 96 -37.20 0.65 34.86
C THR A 96 -38.03 1.89 35.22
N VAL A 97 -38.30 2.78 34.26
CA VAL A 97 -39.14 3.97 34.50
C VAL A 97 -40.61 3.57 34.64
N TYR A 98 -41.09 2.63 33.81
CA TYR A 98 -42.46 2.13 33.91
C TYR A 98 -42.73 1.27 35.15
N GLU A 99 -41.72 0.58 35.70
CA GLU A 99 -41.84 -0.11 37.00
C GLU A 99 -41.95 0.85 38.19
N ASN A 100 -41.36 2.04 38.11
CA ASN A 100 -41.41 3.03 39.20
C ASN A 100 -42.74 3.82 39.20
N ASP A 101 -43.26 4.13 38.01
CA ASP A 101 -44.49 4.91 37.86
C ASP A 101 -45.78 4.08 38.05
N GLY A 102 -45.68 2.75 38.08
CA GLY A 102 -46.79 1.80 38.32
C GLY A 102 -47.12 1.53 39.80
N ILE A 103 -46.38 2.13 40.74
CA ILE A 103 -46.64 2.04 42.18
C ILE A 103 -47.14 3.43 42.66
N ASN A 104 -48.40 3.74 42.38
CA ASN A 104 -49.20 4.69 43.15
C ASN A 104 -50.55 4.06 43.46
#